data_AF-A0A9E2ZCJ9-F1
#
_entry.id   AF-A0A9E2ZCJ9-F1
#
_cell.length_a   1.000
_cell.length_b   1.000
_cell.length_c   1.000
_cell.angle_alpha   90.00
_cell.angle_beta   90.00
_cell.angle_gamma   90.00
#
_symmetry.space_group_name_H-M   'P 1'
#
loop_
_entity.id
_entity.type
_entity.pdbx_description
1 polymer ?
#
loop_
_entity_poly.entity_id
_entity_poly.type
_entity_poly.pdbx_seq_one_letter_code
_entity_poly.pdbx_strand_id
1 'polypeptide(L)'
;DGATTEIKGRVGTRRIRATLPGVAEEDLAALAGVSSAERHGDAVILTCSDSDLAIRLLLDRYEAARDIEITGAGLEDAFIQLTGEGGSEAPASSGPAPAPAEAEARR
;
A
#
# COMPACT_ATOMS: atom_id res chain seq x y z
N ASP A 1 -4.32 -0.03 29.20
CA ASP A 1 -3.10 -0.31 28.41
C ASP A 1 -3.47 -0.96 27.10
N GLY A 2 -3.39 -0.33 25.94
CA GLY A 2 -2.62 0.83 25.52
C GLY A 2 -2.38 0.66 24.01
N ALA A 3 -3.46 0.48 23.25
CA ALA A 3 -3.47 0.22 21.82
C ALA A 3 -3.25 1.52 21.01
N THR A 4 -2.16 2.24 21.30
CA THR A 4 -1.92 3.57 20.70
C THR A 4 -0.43 3.89 20.55
N THR A 5 0.36 2.99 19.95
CA THR A 5 1.74 3.35 19.54
C THR A 5 2.27 2.72 18.25
N GLU A 6 1.45 2.08 17.42
CA GLU A 6 1.90 1.55 16.11
C GLU A 6 1.56 2.45 14.92
N ILE A 7 1.24 3.72 15.19
CA ILE A 7 1.04 4.74 14.15
C ILE A 7 2.35 5.51 13.98
N LYS A 8 3.39 4.83 13.50
CA LYS A 8 4.65 5.46 13.05
C LYS A 8 5.32 4.58 12.00
N GLY A 9 4.71 4.57 10.82
CA GLY A 9 5.24 3.81 9.68
C GLY A 9 4.66 4.22 8.33
N ARG A 10 4.20 5.48 8.16
CA ARG A 10 3.92 6.02 6.81
C ARG A 10 5.22 6.34 6.06
N VAL A 11 6.14 5.38 6.01
CA VAL A 11 7.26 5.40 5.07
C VAL A 11 6.74 4.68 3.85
N GLY A 12 6.60 5.40 2.73
CA GLY A 12 6.01 4.87 1.51
C GLY A 12 6.55 3.48 1.18
N THR A 13 5.62 2.53 0.98
CA THR A 13 5.92 1.14 0.65
C THR A 13 6.87 1.11 -0.54
N ARG A 14 8.08 0.60 -0.33
CA ARG A 14 9.07 0.46 -1.41
C ARG A 14 8.92 -0.93 -2.01
N ARG A 15 9.11 -1.04 -3.32
CA ARG A 15 9.01 -2.31 -4.04
C ARG A 15 10.39 -2.70 -4.57
N ILE A 16 10.79 -3.94 -4.31
CA ILE A 16 11.97 -4.57 -4.91
C ILE A 16 11.47 -5.55 -5.96
N ARG A 17 12.00 -5.45 -7.18
CA ARG A 17 11.84 -6.47 -8.21
C ARG A 17 13.19 -7.11 -8.47
N ALA A 18 13.20 -8.42 -8.65
CA ALA A 18 14.40 -9.15 -9.02
C ALA A 18 14.06 -10.39 -9.83
N THR A 19 15.04 -10.93 -10.54
CA THR A 19 15.00 -12.30 -11.06
C THR A 19 15.71 -13.21 -10.06
N LEU A 20 14.99 -14.20 -9.52
CA LEU A 20 15.47 -15.16 -8.54
C LEU A 20 14.80 -16.53 -8.75
N PRO A 21 15.47 -17.47 -9.44
CA PRO A 21 14.88 -18.78 -9.74
C PRO A 21 14.84 -19.68 -8.51
N GLY A 22 13.77 -20.48 -8.41
CA GLY A 22 13.71 -21.62 -7.49
C GLY A 22 13.51 -21.29 -6.00
N VAL A 23 13.35 -20.03 -5.62
CA VAL A 23 13.08 -19.63 -4.23
C VAL A 23 11.56 -19.58 -3.99
N ALA A 24 11.12 -20.10 -2.84
CA ALA A 24 9.70 -20.09 -2.49
C ALA A 24 9.28 -18.69 -1.99
N GLU A 25 8.03 -18.32 -2.27
CA GLU A 25 7.48 -17.02 -1.85
C GLU A 25 7.49 -16.86 -0.33
N GLU A 26 7.23 -17.94 0.41
CA GLU A 26 7.27 -17.97 1.88
C GLU A 26 8.65 -17.63 2.45
N ASP A 27 9.73 -18.12 1.84
CA ASP A 27 11.10 -17.82 2.26
C ASP A 27 11.46 -16.34 2.02
N LEU A 28 10.90 -15.75 0.98
CA LEU A 28 11.06 -14.33 0.65
C LEU A 28 10.25 -13.44 1.60
N ALA A 29 9.01 -13.83 1.89
CA ALA A 29 8.14 -13.13 2.84
C ALA A 29 8.70 -13.16 4.28
N ALA A 30 9.51 -14.17 4.61
CA ALA A 30 10.19 -14.28 5.90
C ALA A 30 11.43 -13.38 6.05
N LEU A 31 11.87 -12.68 4.99
CA LEU A 31 13.00 -11.75 5.08
C LEU A 31 12.63 -10.51 5.88
N ALA A 32 13.51 -10.09 6.80
CA ALA A 32 13.29 -8.86 7.56
C ALA A 32 13.24 -7.64 6.61
N GLY A 33 12.27 -6.76 6.84
CA GLY A 33 12.00 -5.61 5.97
C GLY A 33 11.05 -5.91 4.81
N VAL A 34 10.71 -7.18 4.55
CA VAL A 34 9.66 -7.58 3.60
C VAL A 34 8.31 -7.65 4.32
N SER A 35 7.29 -7.05 3.73
CA SER A 35 5.90 -7.10 4.19
C SER A 35 5.05 -8.08 3.38
N SER A 36 5.40 -8.30 2.11
CA SER A 36 4.76 -9.28 1.24
C SER A 36 5.69 -9.62 0.08
N ALA A 37 5.61 -10.85 -0.42
CA ALA A 37 6.34 -11.32 -1.59
C ALA A 37 5.34 -11.90 -2.60
N GLU A 38 5.62 -11.71 -3.88
CA GLU A 38 4.87 -12.28 -5.01
C GLU A 38 5.86 -12.90 -5.99
N ARG A 39 5.54 -14.09 -6.52
CA ARG A 39 6.39 -14.76 -7.51
C ARG A 39 5.66 -15.06 -8.84
N HIS A 40 6.34 -14.74 -9.93
CA HIS A 40 5.90 -15.02 -11.31
C HIS A 40 7.03 -15.69 -12.09
N GLY A 41 7.05 -17.02 -12.11
CA GLY A 41 8.16 -17.78 -12.70
C GLY A 41 9.44 -17.52 -11.92
N ASP A 42 10.44 -16.91 -12.55
CA ASP A 42 11.68 -16.50 -11.87
C ASP A 42 11.66 -15.04 -11.41
N ALA A 43 10.65 -14.25 -11.79
CA ALA A 43 10.52 -12.89 -11.30
C ALA A 43 9.90 -12.89 -9.90
N VAL A 44 10.49 -12.10 -8.99
CA VAL A 44 9.98 -11.87 -7.64
C VAL A 44 9.71 -10.38 -7.45
N ILE A 45 8.65 -10.08 -6.72
CA ILE A 45 8.25 -8.72 -6.34
C ILE A 45 8.07 -8.70 -4.83
N LEU A 46 8.83 -7.85 -4.14
CA LEU A 46 8.79 -7.71 -2.69
C LEU A 46 8.25 -6.33 -2.34
N THR A 47 7.17 -6.28 -1.58
CA THR A 47 6.73 -5.06 -0.91
C THR A 47 7.45 -4.96 0.42
N CYS A 48 8.14 -3.85 0.66
CA CYS A 48 9.05 -3.70 1.78
C CYS A 48 8.66 -2.53 2.70
N SER A 49 8.70 -2.79 4.00
CA SER A 49 8.68 -1.76 5.06
C SER A 49 10.07 -1.13 5.25
N ASP A 50 11.13 -1.89 4.96
CA ASP A 50 12.52 -1.43 4.91
C ASP A 50 13.23 -2.10 3.72
N SER A 51 13.28 -1.39 2.58
CA SER A 51 13.91 -1.92 1.36
C SER A 51 15.41 -2.14 1.51
N ASP A 52 16.08 -1.31 2.32
CA ASP A 52 17.53 -1.35 2.47
C ASP A 52 17.95 -2.58 3.29
N LEU A 53 17.19 -2.93 4.33
CA LEU A 53 17.37 -4.18 5.05
C LEU A 53 17.02 -5.38 4.17
N ALA A 54 15.88 -5.34 3.48
CA ALA A 54 15.41 -6.43 2.64
C ALA A 54 16.42 -6.77 1.53
N ILE A 55 16.95 -5.77 0.81
CA ILE A 55 17.90 -6.03 -0.28
C ILE A 55 19.22 -6.61 0.21
N ARG A 56 19.72 -6.17 1.37
CA ARG A 56 20.95 -6.71 1.95
C ARG A 56 20.79 -8.18 2.31
N LEU A 57 19.68 -8.55 2.94
CA LEU A 57 19.40 -9.93 3.31
C LEU A 57 19.12 -10.81 2.09
N LEU A 58 18.43 -10.28 1.07
CA LEU A 58 18.19 -10.98 -0.18
C LEU A 58 19.51 -11.35 -0.86
N LEU A 59 20.42 -10.39 -1.01
CA LEU A 59 21.73 -10.59 -1.65
C LEU A 59 22.68 -11.46 -0.84
N ASP A 60 22.60 -11.41 0.49
CA ASP A 60 23.36 -12.27 1.39
C ASP A 60 22.92 -13.74 1.30
N ARG A 61 21.61 -14.00 1.28
CA ARG A 61 21.06 -15.36 1.20
C ARG A 61 21.05 -15.96 -0.19
N TYR A 62 20.87 -15.15 -1.23
CA TYR A 62 20.57 -15.63 -2.56
C TYR A 62 21.52 -15.04 -3.60
N GLU A 63 22.64 -15.71 -3.82
CA GLU A 63 23.65 -15.28 -4.81
C GLU A 63 23.11 -15.19 -6.25
N ALA A 64 22.06 -15.97 -6.55
CA ALA A 64 21.45 -16.02 -7.88
C ALA A 64 20.52 -14.83 -8.18
N ALA A 65 20.27 -13.96 -7.20
CA ALA A 65 19.45 -12.76 -7.38
C ALA A 65 20.12 -11.78 -8.37
N ARG A 66 19.38 -11.35 -9.39
CA ARG A 66 19.86 -10.46 -10.46
C ARG A 66 18.74 -9.58 -11.00
N ASP A 67 19.08 -8.66 -11.91
CA ASP A 67 18.14 -7.73 -12.56
C ASP A 67 17.29 -6.96 -11.54
N ILE A 68 17.97 -6.40 -10.54
CA ILE A 68 17.32 -5.84 -9.34
C ILE A 68 16.93 -4.39 -9.56
N GLU A 69 15.67 -4.08 -9.28
CA GLU A 69 15.09 -2.74 -9.32
C GLU A 69 14.48 -2.41 -7.96
N ILE A 70 14.80 -1.24 -7.41
CA ILE A 70 14.16 -0.72 -6.18
C ILE A 70 13.40 0.55 -6.54
N THR A 71 12.08 0.52 -6.34
CA THR A 71 11.19 1.64 -6.64
C THR A 71 10.54 2.14 -5.35
N GLY A 72 10.56 3.46 -5.14
CA GLY A 72 9.80 4.07 -4.06
C GLY A 72 8.29 4.07 -4.34
N ALA A 73 7.47 4.20 -3.29
CA ALA A 73 6.08 4.61 -3.47
C ALA A 73 6.06 5.93 -4.27
N GLY A 74 5.40 5.92 -5.42
CA GLY A 74 5.24 7.14 -6.22
C GLY A 74 4.53 8.23 -5.39
N LEU A 75 4.74 9.50 -5.76
CA LEU A 75 4.02 10.63 -5.13
C LEU A 75 2.50 10.43 -5.12
N GLU A 76 1.97 9.69 -6.09
CA GLU A 76 0.55 9.34 -6.21
C GLU A 76 0.07 8.37 -5.13
N ASP A 77 0.89 7.40 -4.74
CA ASP A 77 0.58 6.45 -3.66
C ASP A 77 0.64 7.14 -2.28
N ALA A 78 1.60 8.06 -2.11
CA ALA A 78 1.67 8.94 -0.95
C ALA A 78 0.42 9.85 -0.84
N PHE A 79 -0.14 10.28 -1.97
CA PHE A 79 -1.35 11.10 -2.03
C PHE A 79 -2.62 10.29 -1.68
N ILE A 80 -2.75 9.06 -2.17
CA ILE A 80 -3.85 8.15 -1.79
C ILE A 80 -3.82 7.86 -0.28
N GLN A 81 -2.64 7.57 0.28
CA GLN A 81 -2.52 7.36 1.72
C GLN A 81 -2.82 8.62 2.54
N LEU A 82 -2.43 9.81 2.05
CA LEU A 82 -2.75 11.06 2.73
C LEU A 82 -4.25 11.40 2.70
N THR A 83 -4.97 10.99 1.65
CA THR A 83 -6.40 11.30 1.47
C THR A 83 -7.33 10.23 2.05
N GLY A 84 -6.87 9.00 2.24
CA GLY A 84 -7.65 7.91 2.87
C GLY A 84 -7.93 8.12 4.36
N GLU A 85 -7.10 8.90 5.07
CA GLU A 85 -7.31 9.22 6.50
C GLU A 85 -8.16 10.48 6.74
N GLY A 86 -8.68 11.13 5.68
CA GLY A 86 -9.50 12.35 5.76
C GLY A 86 -10.97 12.19 5.35
N GLY A 87 -11.46 10.98 5.10
CA GLY A 87 -12.73 10.74 4.41
C GLY A 87 -13.67 9.75 5.08
N SER A 88 -13.90 9.87 6.39
CA SER A 88 -15.04 9.21 7.05
C SER A 88 -16.02 10.26 7.58
N GLU A 89 -16.75 10.90 6.66
CA GLU A 89 -18.10 11.40 6.92
C GLU A 89 -19.00 10.68 5.89
N ALA A 90 -19.87 9.81 6.41
CA ALA A 90 -20.69 8.90 5.63
C ALA A 90 -21.77 9.62 4.80
N PRO A 91 -22.22 9.04 3.67
CA PRO A 91 -23.24 9.63 2.81
C PRO A 91 -24.64 9.39 3.38
N ALA A 92 -25.35 10.45 3.77
CA ALA A 92 -26.80 10.39 3.97
C ALA A 92 -27.50 10.48 2.60
N SER A 93 -27.76 9.31 2.01
CA SER A 93 -28.72 9.16 0.92
C SER A 93 -30.14 9.36 1.44
N SER A 94 -30.88 10.30 0.86
CA SER A 94 -32.30 10.13 0.51
C SER A 94 -32.77 11.30 -0.37
N GLY A 95 -32.92 11.05 -1.67
CA GLY A 95 -33.95 11.75 -2.46
C GLY A 95 -35.33 11.10 -2.21
N PRO A 96 -36.45 11.58 -2.79
CA PRO A 96 -36.56 12.51 -3.92
C PRO A 96 -37.53 13.72 -3.68
N ALA A 97 -37.53 14.68 -4.62
CA ALA A 97 -38.51 15.78 -4.72
C ALA A 97 -39.94 15.25 -5.00
N PRO A 98 -41.02 16.00 -4.68
CA PRO A 98 -41.47 17.05 -5.61
C PRO A 98 -42.11 18.31 -4.95
N ALA A 99 -42.15 19.41 -5.73
CA ALA A 99 -42.96 20.59 -5.44
C ALA A 99 -44.47 20.28 -5.57
N PRO A 100 -45.33 21.10 -4.94
CA PRO A 100 -46.06 22.06 -5.78
C PRO A 100 -46.12 23.47 -5.19
N ALA A 101 -46.34 24.42 -6.10
CA ALA A 101 -46.58 25.83 -5.83
C ALA A 101 -47.95 26.03 -5.15
N GLU A 102 -47.97 26.82 -4.08
CA GLU A 102 -49.19 27.45 -3.59
C GLU A 102 -49.02 28.96 -3.63
N ALA A 103 -49.88 29.58 -4.43
CA ALA A 103 -50.10 31.01 -4.50
C ALA A 103 -50.92 31.43 -3.27
N GLU A 104 -50.50 32.47 -2.54
CA GLU A 104 -51.47 33.28 -1.81
C GLU A 104 -51.04 34.74 -1.72
N ALA A 105 -51.96 35.59 -2.18
CA ALA A 105 -51.93 37.03 -2.09
C ALA A 105 -52.38 37.51 -0.71
N ARG A 106 -51.73 38.55 -0.17
CA ARG A 106 -52.24 39.55 0.81
C ARG A 106 -51.03 40.39 1.25
N ARG A 107 -51.03 41.72 1.28
CA ARG A 107 -52.03 42.75 1.03
C ARG A 107 -51.25 44.06 0.85
#